data_AF-A0A7R9SJF0-F1
#
_entry.id   AF-A0A7R9SJF0-F1
#
_cell.length_a   1.000
_cell.length_b   1.000
_cell.length_c   1.000
_cell.angle_alpha   90.00
_cell.angle_beta   90.00
_cell.angle_gamma   90.00
#
_symmetry.space_group_name_H-M   'P 1'
#
loop_
_entity.id
_entity.type
_entity.pdbx_description
1 polymer ?
#
loop_
_entity_poly.entity_id
_entity_poly.type
_entity_poly.pdbx_seq_one_letter_code
_entity_poly.pdbx_strand_id
1 'polypeptide(L)'
;ALGWKTLSHAAFSPDLAPSDYNLFASMGNRLANQRFTSCENVQKWLNNSSSSKEDQFFWKSILKLPERWVMCITGSQILVSYLHTWYMNFLSKGAKNDSHNNLSFLWISHQTVNRSLS
;
A
#
# COMPACT_ATOMS: atom_id res chain seq x y z
N ALA A 1 -6.61 27.20 -15.59
CA ALA A 1 -6.26 25.84 -15.17
C ALA A 1 -4.75 25.64 -15.34
N LEU A 2 -4.08 24.92 -14.43
CA LEU A 2 -2.61 24.78 -14.42
C LEU A 2 -2.05 23.82 -15.49
N GLY A 3 -2.89 23.11 -16.24
CA GLY A 3 -2.47 22.22 -17.34
C GLY A 3 -1.86 20.89 -16.90
N TRP A 4 -2.02 20.48 -15.63
CA TRP A 4 -1.41 19.28 -15.09
C TRP A 4 -2.30 18.05 -15.28
N LYS A 5 -1.68 16.90 -15.56
CA LYS A 5 -2.36 15.60 -15.60
C LYS A 5 -2.37 14.96 -14.21
N THR A 6 -3.55 14.66 -13.69
CA THR A 6 -3.71 13.93 -12.42
C THR A 6 -3.45 12.45 -12.63
N LEU A 7 -2.59 11.86 -11.79
CA LEU A 7 -2.35 10.41 -11.76
C LEU A 7 -3.45 9.74 -10.90
N SER A 8 -4.02 8.65 -11.39
CA SER A 8 -4.93 7.82 -10.60
C SER A 8 -4.21 7.21 -9.41
N HIS A 9 -4.73 7.42 -8.20
CA HIS A 9 -4.18 6.86 -6.96
C HIS A 9 -5.24 6.01 -6.27
N ALA A 10 -4.90 4.77 -5.92
CA ALA A 10 -5.81 3.88 -5.22
C ALA A 10 -5.98 4.32 -3.76
N ALA A 11 -7.17 4.10 -3.20
CA ALA A 11 -7.42 4.36 -1.79
C ALA A 11 -6.50 3.50 -0.90
N PHE A 12 -6.08 4.04 0.25
CA PHE A 12 -5.25 3.34 1.25
C PHE A 12 -3.98 2.69 0.70
N SER A 13 -3.31 3.33 -0.27
CA SER A 13 -2.10 2.81 -0.92
C SER A 13 -0.83 3.61 -0.59
N PRO A 14 -0.42 3.72 0.69
CA PRO A 14 0.80 4.44 1.07
C PRO A 14 2.05 3.81 0.44
N ASP A 15 2.02 2.50 0.16
CA ASP A 15 3.08 1.79 -0.55
C ASP A 15 3.28 2.25 -2.00
N LEU A 16 2.29 2.95 -2.57
CA LEU A 16 2.33 3.50 -3.92
C LEU A 16 2.60 5.00 -3.95
N ALA A 17 2.71 5.66 -2.79
CA ALA A 17 3.00 7.09 -2.68
C ALA A 17 4.50 7.31 -2.37
N PRO A 18 5.29 7.89 -3.29
CA PRO A 18 6.71 8.14 -3.06
C PRO A 18 7.01 9.02 -1.84
N SER A 19 6.07 9.88 -1.45
CA SER A 19 6.14 10.63 -0.19
C SER A 19 6.17 9.69 1.02
N ASP A 20 5.30 8.69 1.04
CA ASP A 20 5.02 7.88 2.22
C ASP A 20 6.09 6.80 2.39
N TYR A 21 6.32 5.99 1.36
CA TYR A 21 7.26 4.87 1.46
C TYR A 21 8.74 5.28 1.46
N ASN A 22 9.07 6.51 1.05
CA ASN A 22 10.45 6.96 0.95
C ASN A 22 10.75 8.17 1.82
N LEU A 23 10.08 9.31 1.59
CA LEU A 23 10.40 10.55 2.30
C LEU A 23 10.02 10.48 3.78
N PHE A 24 8.77 10.15 4.09
CA PHE A 24 8.28 10.03 5.47
C PHE A 24 8.87 8.82 6.18
N ALA A 25 9.01 7.68 5.48
CA ALA A 25 9.73 6.52 6.00
C ALA A 25 11.18 6.87 6.44
N SER A 26 11.93 7.61 5.63
CA SER A 26 13.30 8.05 5.97
C SER A 26 13.34 9.02 7.15
N MET A 27 12.30 9.83 7.33
CA MET A 27 12.21 10.80 8.43
C MET A 27 11.73 10.17 9.74
N GLY A 28 11.02 9.03 9.71
CA GLY A 28 10.42 8.40 10.88
C GLY A 28 11.39 8.21 12.05
N ASN A 29 12.56 7.63 11.80
CA ASN A 29 13.58 7.40 12.84
C ASN A 29 14.19 8.70 13.38
N ARG A 30 14.30 9.73 12.54
CA ARG A 30 14.85 11.04 12.95
C ARG A 30 13.84 11.84 13.77
N LEU A 31 12.56 11.69 13.44
CA LEU A 31 11.44 12.30 14.17
C LEU A 31 11.19 11.63 15.51
N ALA A 32 11.32 10.30 15.59
CA ALA A 32 11.11 9.55 16.84
C ALA A 32 12.02 10.02 17.99
N ASN A 33 13.22 10.49 17.66
CA ASN A 33 14.21 10.96 18.64
C ASN A 33 14.22 12.50 18.81
N GLN A 34 13.28 13.22 18.19
CA GLN A 34 13.22 14.68 18.28
C GLN A 34 12.04 15.18 19.10
N ARG A 35 12.29 16.25 19.87
CA ARG A 35 11.28 17.00 20.61
C ARG A 35 11.38 18.46 20.21
N PHE A 36 10.35 18.95 19.54
CA PHE A 36 10.27 20.34 19.13
C PHE A 36 9.54 21.16 20.19
N THR A 37 10.09 22.31 20.54
CA THR A 37 9.48 23.25 21.50
C THR A 37 8.71 24.39 20.82
N SER A 38 8.85 24.56 19.51
CA SER A 38 8.16 25.58 18.72
C SER A 38 7.97 25.16 17.26
N CYS A 39 7.02 25.78 16.57
CA CYS A 39 6.80 25.58 15.14
C CYS A 39 8.01 26.01 14.30
N GLU A 40 8.71 27.07 14.71
CA GLU A 40 9.91 27.55 14.03
C GLU A 40 11.05 26.52 14.05
N ASN A 41 11.16 25.76 15.15
CA ASN A 41 12.12 24.66 15.28
C ASN A 41 11.77 23.49 14.34
N VAL A 42 10.47 23.21 14.14
CA VAL A 42 10.00 22.21 13.16
C VAL A 42 10.37 22.65 11.74
N GLN A 43 10.12 23.91 11.40
CA GLN A 43 10.42 24.44 10.07
C GLN A 43 11.93 24.41 9.76
N LYS A 44 12.77 24.83 10.71
CA LYS A 44 14.24 24.73 10.57
C LYS A 44 14.69 23.28 10.39
N TRP A 45 14.15 22.36 11.17
CA TRP A 45 14.46 20.94 11.03
C TRP A 45 14.03 20.38 9.67
N LEU A 46 12.83 20.71 9.19
CA LEU A 46 12.33 20.29 7.88
C LEU A 46 13.22 20.81 6.74
N ASN A 47 13.57 22.09 6.78
CA ASN A 47 14.47 22.69 5.77
C ASN A 47 15.82 21.97 5.76
N ASN A 48 16.42 21.77 6.94
CA ASN A 48 17.69 21.05 7.05
C ASN A 48 17.56 19.59 6.58
N SER A 49 16.46 18.92 6.89
CA SER A 49 16.23 17.54 6.47
C SER A 49 15.93 17.38 4.99
N SER A 50 15.42 18.42 4.32
CA SER A 50 15.22 18.44 2.87
C SER A 50 16.52 18.76 2.15
N SER A 51 17.28 19.76 2.63
CA SER A 51 18.58 20.13 2.06
C SER A 51 19.67 19.08 2.28
N SER A 52 19.54 18.22 3.29
CA SER A 52 20.50 17.12 3.54
C SER A 52 20.32 15.92 2.61
N LYS A 53 19.26 15.87 1.79
CA LYS A 53 18.98 14.73 0.91
C LYS A 53 19.57 15.00 -0.47
N GLU A 54 20.34 14.05 -0.99
CA GLU A 54 20.87 14.12 -2.36
C GLU A 54 19.76 13.97 -3.40
N ASP A 55 19.91 14.56 -4.58
CA ASP A 55 18.96 14.42 -5.70
C ASP A 55 18.72 12.95 -6.05
N GLN A 56 19.75 12.12 -5.92
CA GLN A 56 19.64 10.67 -6.13
C GLN A 56 18.60 10.01 -5.21
N PHE A 57 18.38 10.55 -4.01
CA PHE A 57 17.38 10.01 -3.07
C PHE A 57 15.97 10.12 -3.64
N PHE A 58 15.62 11.27 -4.20
CA PHE A 58 14.31 11.50 -4.83
C PHE A 58 14.18 10.78 -6.16
N TRP A 59 15.25 10.77 -6.95
CA TRP A 59 15.26 10.05 -8.23
C TRP A 59 15.02 8.53 -8.03
N LYS A 60 15.75 7.92 -7.09
CA LYS A 60 15.62 6.49 -6.79
C LYS A 60 14.22 6.10 -6.30
N SER A 61 13.52 6.98 -5.59
CA SER A 61 12.15 6.66 -5.16
C SER A 61 11.19 6.64 -6.34
N ILE A 62 11.23 7.64 -7.22
CA ILE A 62 10.39 7.66 -8.42
C ILE A 62 10.67 6.44 -9.31
N LEU A 63 11.93 6.03 -9.46
CA LEU A 63 12.28 4.84 -10.23
C LEU A 63 11.80 3.51 -9.62
N LYS A 64 11.53 3.44 -8.31
CA LYS A 64 10.95 2.25 -7.66
C LYS A 64 9.45 2.12 -7.85
N LEU A 65 8.79 3.15 -8.39
CA LEU A 65 7.35 3.15 -8.56
C LEU A 65 6.83 2.04 -9.49
N PRO A 66 7.45 1.75 -10.66
CA PRO A 66 7.03 0.64 -11.52
C PRO A 66 7.17 -0.73 -10.86
N GLU A 67 8.25 -0.95 -10.12
CA GLU A 67 8.47 -2.20 -9.36
C GLU A 67 7.34 -2.40 -8.34
N ARG A 68 7.01 -1.36 -7.58
CA ARG A 68 5.91 -1.39 -6.59
C ARG A 68 4.54 -1.62 -7.23
N TRP A 69 4.29 -1.08 -8.43
CA TRP A 69 3.07 -1.37 -9.19
C TRP A 69 2.99 -2.85 -9.57
N VAL A 70 4.08 -3.44 -10.06
CA VAL A 70 4.13 -4.87 -10.39
C VAL A 70 3.90 -5.73 -9.13
N MET A 71 4.49 -5.36 -7.99
CA MET A 71 4.26 -6.07 -6.73
C MET A 71 2.80 -5.99 -6.28
N CYS A 72 2.15 -4.83 -6.41
CA CYS A 72 0.74 -4.64 -6.06
C CYS A 72 -0.19 -5.50 -6.94
N ILE A 73 0.05 -5.52 -8.26
CA ILE A 73 -0.72 -6.33 -9.21
C ILE A 73 -0.50 -7.82 -8.93
N THR A 74 0.76 -8.22 -8.75
CA THR A 74 1.14 -9.62 -8.52
C THR A 74 0.58 -10.13 -7.20
N GLY A 75 0.69 -9.35 -6.11
CA GLY A 75 0.11 -9.68 -4.82
C GLY A 75 -1.40 -9.84 -4.88
N SER A 76 -2.08 -8.93 -5.59
CA SER A 76 -3.53 -9.04 -5.83
C SER A 76 -3.90 -10.31 -6.59
N GLN A 77 -3.16 -10.64 -7.67
CA GLN A 77 -3.39 -11.85 -8.45
C GLN A 77 -3.15 -13.13 -7.63
N ILE A 78 -2.09 -13.15 -6.83
CA ILE A 78 -1.76 -14.27 -5.94
C ILE A 78 -2.89 -14.48 -4.92
N LEU A 79 -3.35 -13.40 -4.26
CA LEU A 79 -4.46 -13.46 -3.31
C LEU A 79 -5.73 -14.00 -3.99
N VAL A 80 -6.05 -13.54 -5.20
CA VAL A 80 -7.20 -14.05 -5.97
C VAL A 80 -7.05 -15.55 -6.26
N SER A 81 -5.88 -16.01 -6.70
CA SER A 81 -5.61 -17.42 -6.97
C SER A 81 -5.72 -18.29 -5.70
N TYR A 82 -5.20 -17.81 -4.57
CA TYR A 82 -5.33 -18.49 -3.28
C TYR A 82 -6.79 -18.58 -2.83
N LEU A 83 -7.55 -17.50 -2.93
CA LEU A 83 -8.97 -17.47 -2.59
C LEU A 83 -9.79 -18.40 -3.49
N HIS A 84 -9.50 -18.42 -4.80
CA HIS A 84 -10.15 -19.33 -5.74
C HIS A 84 -9.87 -20.79 -5.34
N THR A 85 -8.59 -21.14 -5.13
CA THR A 85 -8.19 -22.51 -4.75
C THR A 85 -8.83 -22.93 -3.43
N TRP A 86 -8.83 -22.05 -2.42
CA TRP A 86 -9.48 -22.31 -1.14
C TRP A 86 -10.99 -22.53 -1.29
N TYR A 87 -11.65 -21.67 -2.08
CA TYR A 87 -13.09 -21.76 -2.33
C TYR A 87 -13.48 -23.06 -3.04
N MET A 88 -12.74 -23.46 -4.07
CA MET A 88 -12.99 -24.72 -4.78
C MET A 88 -12.76 -25.94 -3.88
N ASN A 89 -11.74 -25.92 -3.02
CA ASN A 89 -11.52 -26.97 -2.03
C ASN A 89 -12.64 -27.03 -0.98
N PHE A 90 -13.17 -25.88 -0.56
CA PHE A 90 -14.31 -25.80 0.34
C PHE A 90 -15.57 -26.42 -0.29
N LEU A 91 -15.88 -26.07 -1.55
CA LEU A 91 -17.01 -26.66 -2.28
C LEU A 91 -16.84 -28.18 -2.47
N SER A 92 -15.61 -28.63 -2.77
CA SER A 92 -15.31 -30.06 -2.98
C SER A 92 -15.42 -30.90 -1.70
N LYS A 93 -15.07 -30.35 -0.53
CA LYS A 93 -15.06 -31.11 0.74
C LYS A 93 -16.42 -31.11 1.46
N GLY A 94 -17.33 -30.23 1.06
CA GLY A 94 -18.65 -30.07 1.67
C GLY A 94 -18.57 -29.50 3.09
N ALA A 95 -19.55 -28.68 3.47
CA ALA A 95 -19.64 -27.97 4.76
C ALA A 95 -19.91 -28.89 5.96
N LYS A 96 -19.15 -29.97 6.11
CA LYS A 96 -19.18 -30.82 7.30
C LYS A 96 -18.15 -30.28 8.28
N ASN A 97 -18.54 -29.28 9.08
CA ASN A 97 -18.22 -29.16 10.53
C ASN A 97 -18.03 -27.75 11.11
N ASP A 98 -18.05 -26.64 10.36
CA ASP A 98 -17.76 -25.33 10.99
C ASP A 98 -18.91 -24.32 10.87
N SER A 99 -19.75 -24.33 11.89
CA SER A 99 -20.85 -23.38 12.07
C SER A 99 -20.38 -22.08 12.72
N HIS A 100 -20.88 -20.97 12.16
CA HIS A 100 -21.00 -19.60 12.70
C HIS A 100 -19.98 -18.49 12.32
N ASN A 101 -18.74 -18.76 11.88
CA ASN A 101 -17.80 -17.68 11.52
C ASN A 101 -17.44 -17.58 10.03
N ASN A 102 -17.92 -18.50 9.19
CA ASN A 102 -17.47 -18.61 7.79
C ASN A 102 -18.37 -17.90 6.76
N LEU A 103 -19.60 -17.51 7.10
CA LEU A 103 -20.55 -16.99 6.10
C LEU A 103 -20.16 -15.61 5.54
N SER A 104 -19.63 -14.72 6.39
CA SER A 104 -19.12 -13.41 5.97
C SER A 104 -17.87 -13.56 5.10
N PHE A 105 -16.95 -14.44 5.50
CA PHE A 105 -15.77 -14.76 4.69
C PHE A 105 -16.13 -15.40 3.35
N LEU A 106 -17.07 -16.35 3.33
CA LEU A 106 -17.57 -16.96 2.10
C LEU A 106 -18.21 -15.94 1.15
N TRP A 107 -19.00 -15.00 1.69
CA TRP A 107 -19.62 -13.95 0.88
C TRP A 107 -18.56 -13.02 0.28
N ILE A 108 -17.57 -12.58 1.07
CA ILE A 108 -16.47 -11.73 0.59
C ILE A 108 -15.64 -12.47 -0.46
N SER A 109 -15.29 -13.74 -0.22
CA SER A 109 -14.55 -14.56 -1.19
C SER A 109 -15.33 -14.74 -2.49
N HIS A 110 -16.64 -15.03 -2.42
CA HIS A 110 -17.49 -15.19 -3.60
C HIS A 110 -17.59 -13.88 -4.43
N GLN A 111 -17.78 -12.73 -3.78
CA GLN A 111 -17.78 -11.43 -4.47
C GLN A 111 -16.42 -11.12 -5.11
N THR A 112 -15.33 -11.46 -4.43
CA THR A 112 -13.96 -11.22 -4.91
C THR A 112 -13.62 -12.07 -6.12
N VAL A 113 -14.00 -13.36 -6.12
CA VAL A 113 -13.79 -14.28 -7.26
C VAL A 113 -14.66 -13.89 -8.45
N ASN A 114 -15.91 -13.47 -8.24
CA ASN A 114 -16.77 -13.06 -9.36
C ASN A 114 -16.31 -11.74 -10.01
N ARG A 115 -15.71 -10.81 -9.24
CA ARG A 115 -15.14 -9.58 -9.79
C ARG A 115 -13.82 -9.77 -10.54
N SER A 116 -13.08 -10.85 -10.29
CA SER A 116 -11.83 -11.12 -11.02
C SER A 116 -12.04 -11.89 -12.33
N LEU A 117 -13.22 -12.48 -12.53
CA LEU A 117 -13.62 -13.18 -13.76
C LEU A 117 -14.31 -12.27 -14.79
N SER A 118 -14.62 -11.01 -14.44
CA SER A 118 -15.19 -9.98 -15.32
C SER A 118 -14.14 -9.01 -15.83
#